data_AF-A0A068S9D3-F1
#
_entry.id   AF-A0A068S9D3-F1
#
_cell.length_a   1.000
_cell.length_b   1.000
_cell.length_c   1.000
_cell.angle_alpha   90.00
_cell.angle_beta   90.00
_cell.angle_gamma   90.00
#
_symmetry.space_group_name_H-M   'P 1'
#
loop_
_entity.id
_entity.type
_entity.pdbx_description
1 polymer ?
#
loop_
_entity_poly.entity_id
_entity_poly.type
_entity_poly.pdbx_seq_one_letter_code
_entity_poly.pdbx_strand_id
1 'polypeptide(L)'
;MGKKQSQRQQQQQQQQGPLIQRIPTKKPPPQDDIAESEKMRLMQQAGLLDKVKKREAEIAAENIGTAVYIWQAIFMCIPFGLLVGAFDVTVKVQYSEPWNYTELLIRSCKAMPALFPFLYITNRHRNSRWMQAIMAIGSTVVGAFLLYTLRNTPSLGQMARAPGLATIWIYFIIQLDLLPAVITLLLVALYWYFGLRDK
;
A
#
# COMPACT_ATOMS: atom_id res chain seq x y z
N MET A 1 49.36 31.91 31.88
CA MET A 1 48.81 30.53 31.78
C MET A 1 47.42 30.41 31.14
N GLY A 2 46.75 31.49 30.67
CA GLY A 2 45.34 31.42 30.23
C GLY A 2 45.01 31.02 28.78
N LYS A 3 45.98 30.98 27.84
CA LYS A 3 45.67 30.73 26.41
C LYS A 3 45.50 29.24 26.05
N LYS A 4 46.05 28.31 26.82
CA LYS A 4 45.97 26.86 26.52
C LYS A 4 44.63 26.21 26.92
N GLN A 5 43.89 26.78 27.86
CA GLN A 5 42.58 26.24 28.26
C GLN A 5 41.45 26.62 27.29
N SER A 6 41.53 27.81 26.68
CA SER A 6 40.51 28.29 25.73
C SER A 6 40.50 27.47 24.41
N GLN A 7 41.66 26.99 23.95
CA GLN A 7 41.74 26.12 22.76
C GLN A 7 41.17 24.72 22.99
N ARG A 8 41.24 24.18 24.22
CA ARG A 8 40.66 22.87 24.55
C ARG A 8 39.13 22.91 24.63
N GLN A 9 38.56 24.03 25.07
CA GLN A 9 37.10 24.22 25.10
C GLN A 9 36.51 24.39 23.69
N GLN A 10 37.22 25.06 22.77
CA GLN A 10 36.78 25.16 21.37
C GLN A 10 36.82 23.82 20.61
N GLN A 11 37.78 22.94 20.92
CA GLN A 11 37.82 21.59 20.34
C GLN A 11 36.73 20.66 20.86
N GLN A 12 36.24 20.86 22.09
CA GLN A 12 35.16 20.05 22.65
C GLN A 12 33.77 20.46 22.14
N GLN A 13 33.54 21.75 21.84
CA GLN A 13 32.27 22.19 21.24
C GLN A 13 32.11 21.78 19.77
N GLN A 14 33.20 21.55 19.03
CA GLN A 14 33.13 21.04 17.65
C GLN A 14 32.71 19.57 17.54
N GLN A 15 32.64 18.84 18.67
CA GLN A 15 32.31 17.41 18.64
C GLN A 15 30.81 17.08 18.76
N GLN A 16 29.93 18.02 19.10
CA GLN A 16 28.52 17.72 19.43
C GLN A 16 27.46 18.26 18.42
N GLY A 17 27.87 18.83 17.28
CA GLY A 17 26.94 19.26 16.22
C GLY A 17 26.70 18.19 15.13
N PRO A 18 25.59 18.30 14.35
CA PRO A 18 25.29 17.38 13.25
C PRO A 18 26.44 17.34 12.23
N LEU A 19 26.74 16.13 11.75
CA LEU A 19 27.90 15.77 10.90
C LEU A 19 28.07 16.63 9.63
N ILE A 20 27.03 17.38 9.23
CA ILE A 20 27.03 18.32 8.10
C ILE A 20 28.07 19.44 8.30
N GLN A 21 28.37 19.84 9.55
CA GLN A 21 29.33 20.92 9.83
C GLN A 21 30.80 20.50 9.82
N ARG A 22 31.11 19.18 9.74
CA ARG A 22 32.49 18.68 9.72
C ARG A 22 33.07 18.52 8.32
N ILE A 23 32.33 18.88 7.28
CA ILE A 23 32.86 18.86 5.91
C ILE A 23 33.73 20.12 5.75
N PRO A 24 35.04 19.99 5.52
CA PRO A 24 35.88 21.14 5.24
C PRO A 24 35.39 21.82 3.94
N THR A 25 34.77 22.98 4.06
CA THR A 25 34.33 23.86 2.96
C THR A 25 35.48 24.60 2.29
N LYS A 26 36.67 23.99 2.23
CA LYS A 26 37.76 24.49 1.41
C LYS A 26 37.60 23.89 0.02
N LYS A 27 36.78 24.53 -0.82
CA LYS A 27 36.65 24.25 -2.25
C LYS A 27 38.07 24.20 -2.87
N PRO A 28 38.59 23.05 -3.32
CA PRO A 28 39.71 23.04 -4.25
C PRO A 28 39.20 23.55 -5.62
N PRO A 29 40.06 24.11 -6.47
CA PRO A 29 39.67 24.53 -7.82
C PRO A 29 39.13 23.31 -8.61
N PRO A 30 38.28 23.54 -9.63
CA PRO A 30 37.63 22.48 -10.38
C PRO A 30 38.67 21.75 -11.23
N GLN A 31 39.20 20.66 -10.70
CA GLN A 31 40.01 19.72 -11.46
C GLN A 31 39.09 18.57 -11.84
N ASP A 32 38.32 18.82 -12.91
CA ASP A 32 37.32 17.91 -13.47
C ASP A 32 37.93 17.04 -14.57
N ASP A 33 39.22 16.68 -14.45
CA ASP A 33 40.01 15.96 -15.45
C ASP A 33 39.86 14.43 -15.36
N ILE A 34 38.81 13.95 -14.70
CA ILE A 34 38.49 12.52 -14.64
C ILE A 34 37.32 12.28 -15.58
N ALA A 35 37.56 11.50 -16.64
CA ALA A 35 36.51 11.06 -17.56
C ALA A 35 35.35 10.44 -16.77
N GLU A 36 34.10 10.76 -17.12
CA GLU A 36 32.92 10.31 -16.36
C GLU A 36 32.85 8.79 -16.18
N SER A 37 33.39 8.03 -17.14
CA SER A 37 33.52 6.57 -17.06
C SER A 37 34.39 6.10 -15.89
N GLU A 38 35.45 6.83 -15.56
CA GLU A 38 36.32 6.49 -14.42
C GLU A 38 35.68 6.88 -13.09
N LYS A 39 34.92 7.98 -13.05
CA LYS A 39 34.10 8.34 -11.87
C LYS A 39 33.09 7.25 -11.54
N MET A 40 32.43 6.69 -12.55
CA MET A 40 31.45 5.61 -12.39
C MET A 40 32.09 4.30 -11.90
N ARG A 41 33.27 3.95 -12.43
CA ARG A 41 34.07 2.80 -11.96
C ARG A 41 34.52 2.96 -10.51
N LEU A 42 34.98 4.15 -10.14
CA LEU A 42 35.42 4.47 -8.77
C LEU A 42 34.24 4.46 -7.79
N MET A 43 33.06 4.96 -8.20
CA MET A 43 31.83 4.86 -7.41
C MET A 43 31.37 3.41 -7.19
N GLN A 44 31.56 2.54 -8.18
CA GLN A 44 31.32 1.09 -8.05
C GLN A 44 32.34 0.42 -7.13
N GLN A 45 33.65 0.67 -7.31
CA GLN A 45 34.72 0.09 -6.48
C GLN A 45 34.65 0.53 -5.02
N ALA A 46 34.27 1.78 -4.76
CA ALA A 46 34.12 2.31 -3.41
C ALA A 46 32.84 1.81 -2.70
N GLY A 47 31.97 1.05 -3.39
CA GLY A 47 30.67 0.63 -2.87
C GLY A 47 29.75 1.80 -2.49
N LEU A 48 30.05 3.00 -2.99
CA LEU A 48 29.30 4.23 -2.70
C LEU A 48 27.89 4.14 -3.28
N LEU A 49 27.74 3.55 -4.47
CA LEU A 49 26.43 3.30 -5.10
C LEU A 49 25.52 2.42 -4.24
N ASP A 50 26.04 1.36 -3.63
CA ASP A 50 25.25 0.44 -2.79
C ASP A 50 24.88 1.10 -1.45
N LYS A 51 25.78 1.91 -0.89
CA LYS A 51 25.51 2.72 0.30
C LYS A 51 24.50 3.83 0.04
N VAL A 52 24.56 4.50 -1.13
CA VAL A 52 23.58 5.51 -1.53
C VAL A 52 22.22 4.87 -1.75
N LYS A 53 22.12 3.73 -2.45
CA LYS A 53 20.86 3.00 -2.61
C LYS A 53 20.26 2.55 -1.29
N LYS A 54 21.07 2.00 -0.38
CA LYS A 54 20.59 1.60 0.97
C LYS A 54 20.13 2.80 1.77
N ARG A 55 20.86 3.92 1.70
CA ARG A 55 20.51 5.14 2.43
C ARG A 55 19.31 5.87 1.83
N GLU A 56 19.15 5.86 0.52
CA GLU A 56 17.94 6.34 -0.15
C GLU A 56 16.73 5.48 0.24
N ALA A 57 16.91 4.15 0.33
CA ALA A 57 15.87 3.25 0.83
C ALA A 57 15.55 3.49 2.31
N GLU A 58 16.56 3.77 3.16
CA GLU A 58 16.38 4.13 4.57
C GLU A 58 15.70 5.49 4.72
N ILE A 59 16.09 6.51 3.96
CA ILE A 59 15.47 7.83 3.96
C ILE A 59 14.04 7.78 3.41
N ALA A 60 13.78 6.96 2.39
CA ALA A 60 12.43 6.69 1.90
C ALA A 60 11.59 5.96 2.95
N ALA A 61 12.17 5.00 3.67
CA ALA A 61 11.49 4.29 4.75
C ALA A 61 11.23 5.18 5.98
N GLU A 62 12.14 6.11 6.27
CA GLU A 62 12.08 7.06 7.39
C GLU A 62 11.07 8.21 7.11
N ASN A 63 10.94 8.65 5.86
CA ASN A 63 10.02 9.73 5.46
C ASN A 63 8.60 9.28 5.11
N ILE A 64 8.32 7.99 4.93
CA ILE A 64 6.92 7.50 4.86
C ILE A 64 6.41 7.37 6.29
N GLY A 65 6.18 8.53 6.93
CA GLY A 65 5.57 8.59 8.24
C GLY A 65 4.21 7.91 8.26
N THR A 66 3.80 7.41 9.43
CA THR A 66 2.48 6.78 9.66
C THR A 66 1.33 7.61 9.09
N ALA A 67 1.47 8.94 9.08
CA ALA A 67 0.53 9.88 8.48
C ALA A 67 0.25 9.59 6.98
N VAL A 68 1.24 9.20 6.19
CA VAL A 68 1.06 8.90 4.76
C VAL A 68 0.12 7.71 4.57
N TYR A 69 0.29 6.65 5.35
CA TYR A 69 -0.60 5.47 5.31
C TYR A 69 -2.01 5.79 5.78
N ILE A 70 -2.16 6.68 6.77
CA ILE A 70 -3.46 7.14 7.25
C ILE A 70 -4.17 7.92 6.14
N TRP A 71 -3.50 8.91 5.54
CA TRP A 71 -4.07 9.69 4.45
C TRP A 71 -4.43 8.82 3.24
N GLN A 72 -3.56 7.89 2.86
CA GLN A 72 -3.83 6.94 1.80
C GLN A 72 -5.07 6.07 2.11
N ALA A 73 -5.22 5.60 3.35
CA ALA A 73 -6.39 4.84 3.77
C ALA A 73 -7.67 5.69 3.69
N ILE A 74 -7.64 6.95 4.14
CA ILE A 74 -8.78 7.88 4.05
C ILE A 74 -9.19 8.09 2.59
N PHE A 75 -8.22 8.38 1.71
CA PHE A 75 -8.51 8.59 0.29
C PHE A 75 -9.05 7.33 -0.38
N MET A 76 -8.60 6.14 0.03
CA MET A 76 -9.16 4.87 -0.46
C MET A 76 -10.55 4.55 0.11
N CYS A 77 -10.89 4.99 1.33
CA CYS A 77 -12.23 4.79 1.88
C CYS A 77 -13.33 5.44 1.02
N ILE A 78 -13.04 6.52 0.31
CA ILE A 78 -14.02 7.23 -0.52
C ILE A 78 -14.50 6.35 -1.71
N PRO A 79 -13.64 5.91 -2.64
CA PRO A 79 -14.07 5.07 -3.76
C PRO A 79 -14.59 3.71 -3.29
N PHE A 80 -13.98 3.08 -2.28
CA PHE A 80 -14.46 1.78 -1.79
C PHE A 80 -15.78 1.89 -1.02
N GLY A 81 -16.02 2.98 -0.28
CA GLY A 81 -17.30 3.25 0.36
C GLY A 81 -18.42 3.41 -0.67
N LEU A 82 -18.16 4.19 -1.74
CA LEU A 82 -19.09 4.33 -2.86
C LEU A 82 -19.31 3.01 -3.59
N LEU A 83 -18.27 2.18 -3.75
CA LEU A 83 -18.37 0.86 -4.37
C LEU A 83 -19.33 -0.06 -3.59
N VAL A 84 -19.26 -0.05 -2.25
CA VAL A 84 -20.21 -0.78 -1.39
C VAL A 84 -21.64 -0.30 -1.63
N GLY A 85 -21.86 1.02 -1.68
CA GLY A 85 -23.16 1.60 -1.95
C GLY A 85 -23.70 1.25 -3.35
N ALA A 86 -22.84 1.27 -4.37
CA ALA A 86 -23.20 0.91 -5.74
C ALA A 86 -23.62 -0.56 -5.87
N PHE A 87 -22.89 -1.48 -5.22
CA PHE A 87 -23.29 -2.89 -5.19
C PHE A 87 -24.56 -3.13 -4.36
N ASP A 88 -24.78 -2.37 -3.28
CA ASP A 88 -26.03 -2.43 -2.49
C ASP A 88 -27.24 -2.05 -3.36
N VAL A 89 -27.14 -0.97 -4.13
CA VAL A 89 -28.18 -0.58 -5.10
C VAL A 89 -28.35 -1.63 -6.18
N THR A 90 -27.25 -2.19 -6.70
CA THR A 90 -27.31 -3.25 -7.72
C THR A 90 -28.09 -4.45 -7.22
N VAL A 91 -27.87 -4.88 -5.98
CA VAL A 91 -28.63 -5.97 -5.35
C VAL A 91 -30.10 -5.58 -5.20
N LYS A 92 -30.42 -4.39 -4.68
CA LYS A 92 -31.82 -3.94 -4.54
C LYS A 92 -32.57 -3.91 -5.87
N VAL A 93 -31.92 -3.42 -6.92
CA VAL A 93 -32.48 -3.40 -8.28
C VAL A 93 -32.73 -4.82 -8.79
N GLN A 94 -31.84 -5.78 -8.52
CA GLN A 94 -32.03 -7.18 -8.93
C GLN A 94 -33.25 -7.85 -8.28
N TYR A 95 -33.61 -7.43 -7.05
CA TYR A 95 -34.78 -7.96 -6.34
C TYR A 95 -36.02 -7.05 -6.42
N SER A 96 -35.99 -6.02 -7.28
CA SER A 96 -37.08 -5.04 -7.42
C SER A 96 -37.46 -4.31 -6.12
N GLU A 97 -36.49 -4.11 -5.23
CA GLU A 97 -36.65 -3.32 -4.01
C GLU A 97 -36.47 -1.82 -4.31
N PRO A 98 -37.23 -0.93 -3.66
CA PRO A 98 -37.03 0.51 -3.78
C PRO A 98 -35.65 0.90 -3.24
N TRP A 99 -34.97 1.79 -3.97
CA TRP A 99 -33.68 2.35 -3.55
C TRP A 99 -33.72 3.87 -3.62
N ASN A 100 -32.91 4.52 -2.79
CA ASN A 100 -32.82 5.97 -2.69
C ASN A 100 -31.36 6.42 -2.66
N TYR A 101 -31.03 7.53 -3.32
CA TYR A 101 -29.71 8.16 -3.29
C TYR A 101 -29.23 8.48 -1.87
N THR A 102 -30.14 8.92 -0.99
CA THR A 102 -29.81 9.19 0.40
C THR A 102 -29.39 7.92 1.13
N GLU A 103 -30.05 6.80 0.84
CA GLU A 103 -29.73 5.51 1.45
C GLU A 103 -28.38 4.97 0.94
N LEU A 104 -28.09 5.13 -0.35
CA LEU A 104 -26.77 4.82 -0.93
C LEU A 104 -25.66 5.57 -0.20
N LEU A 105 -25.81 6.89 0.00
CA LEU A 105 -24.81 7.70 0.67
C LEU A 105 -24.65 7.29 2.14
N ILE A 106 -25.75 7.10 2.86
CA ILE A 106 -25.73 6.63 4.25
C ILE A 106 -25.04 5.26 4.34
N ARG A 107 -25.34 4.33 3.44
CA ARG A 107 -24.72 3.00 3.40
C ARG A 107 -23.23 3.08 3.12
N SER A 108 -22.83 3.92 2.17
CA SER A 108 -21.43 4.17 1.82
C SER A 108 -20.64 4.75 3.01
N CYS A 109 -21.19 5.76 3.68
CA CYS A 109 -20.58 6.35 4.88
C CYS A 109 -20.53 5.37 6.05
N LYS A 110 -21.57 4.53 6.25
CA LYS A 110 -21.59 3.49 7.28
C LYS A 110 -20.54 2.40 7.05
N ALA A 111 -20.12 2.17 5.80
CA ALA A 111 -19.07 1.21 5.48
C ALA A 111 -17.66 1.74 5.77
N MET A 112 -17.43 3.05 5.74
CA MET A 112 -16.10 3.66 5.90
C MET A 112 -15.40 3.29 7.22
N PRO A 113 -16.04 3.31 8.40
CA PRO A 113 -15.39 2.93 9.66
C PRO A 113 -14.93 1.48 9.68
N ALA A 114 -15.64 0.58 8.98
CA ALA A 114 -15.25 -0.82 8.85
C ALA A 114 -14.10 -1.00 7.85
N LEU A 115 -14.11 -0.25 6.75
CA LEU A 115 -13.07 -0.31 5.71
C LEU A 115 -11.76 0.33 6.16
N PHE A 116 -11.80 1.39 6.97
CA PHE A 116 -10.62 2.15 7.38
C PHE A 116 -9.50 1.30 8.02
N PRO A 117 -9.73 0.53 9.10
CA PRO A 117 -8.68 -0.27 9.72
C PRO A 117 -8.14 -1.34 8.77
N PHE A 118 -9.01 -1.91 7.95
CA PHE A 118 -8.66 -2.92 6.96
C PHE A 118 -7.74 -2.36 5.85
N LEU A 119 -8.08 -1.18 5.30
CA LEU A 119 -7.27 -0.49 4.30
C LEU A 119 -5.94 0.00 4.90
N TYR A 120 -5.95 0.49 6.13
CA TYR A 120 -4.74 0.95 6.82
C TYR A 120 -3.73 -0.19 7.03
N ILE A 121 -4.16 -1.30 7.62
CA ILE A 121 -3.29 -2.45 7.91
C ILE A 121 -2.70 -3.02 6.61
N THR A 122 -3.55 -3.15 5.59
CA THR A 122 -3.17 -3.75 4.32
C THR A 122 -2.24 -2.83 3.51
N ASN A 123 -2.45 -1.51 3.53
CA ASN A 123 -1.50 -0.56 2.93
C ASN A 123 -0.15 -0.57 3.64
N ARG A 124 -0.16 -0.64 4.97
CA ARG A 124 1.07 -0.64 5.76
C ARG A 124 1.98 -1.83 5.46
N HIS A 125 1.39 -3.00 5.18
CA HIS A 125 2.12 -4.26 4.96
C HIS A 125 2.11 -4.74 3.50
N ARG A 126 1.73 -3.88 2.54
CA ARG A 126 1.60 -4.25 1.12
C ARG A 126 2.82 -4.97 0.55
N ASN A 127 4.01 -4.52 0.90
CA ASN A 127 5.27 -5.05 0.36
C ASN A 127 5.76 -6.33 1.06
N SER A 128 5.05 -6.81 2.08
CA SER A 128 5.40 -8.06 2.75
C SER A 128 4.88 -9.25 1.97
N ARG A 129 5.77 -10.19 1.62
CA ARG A 129 5.42 -11.44 0.93
C ARG A 129 4.35 -12.25 1.67
N TRP A 130 4.34 -12.17 3.00
CA TRP A 130 3.33 -12.81 3.84
C TRP A 130 1.95 -12.19 3.65
N MET A 131 1.87 -10.86 3.62
CA MET A 131 0.59 -10.17 3.40
C MET A 131 0.06 -10.46 2.00
N GLN A 132 0.93 -10.51 0.98
CA GLN A 132 0.53 -10.90 -0.37
C GLN A 132 -0.02 -12.33 -0.43
N ALA A 133 0.61 -13.29 0.26
CA ALA A 133 0.10 -14.66 0.32
C ALA A 133 -1.28 -14.73 0.99
N ILE A 134 -1.47 -14.03 2.11
CA ILE A 134 -2.75 -13.95 2.81
C ILE A 134 -3.82 -13.32 1.93
N MET A 135 -3.51 -12.21 1.25
CA MET A 135 -4.44 -11.55 0.32
C MET A 135 -4.76 -12.43 -0.89
N ALA A 136 -3.82 -13.25 -1.37
CA ALA A 136 -4.06 -14.17 -2.49
C ALA A 136 -5.03 -15.30 -2.10
N ILE A 137 -4.79 -15.91 -0.94
CA ILE A 137 -5.69 -16.94 -0.37
C ILE A 137 -7.06 -16.31 -0.09
N GLY A 138 -7.08 -15.17 0.59
CA GLY A 138 -8.30 -14.42 0.90
C GLY A 138 -9.08 -14.04 -0.36
N SER A 139 -8.41 -13.56 -1.40
CA SER A 139 -9.03 -13.24 -2.69
C SER A 139 -9.68 -14.47 -3.32
N THR A 140 -8.99 -15.62 -3.31
CA THR A 140 -9.52 -16.87 -3.87
C THR A 140 -10.76 -17.33 -3.10
N VAL A 141 -10.70 -17.34 -1.77
CA VAL A 141 -11.82 -17.76 -0.91
C VAL A 141 -13.00 -16.82 -1.03
N VAL A 142 -12.78 -15.51 -0.92
CA VAL A 142 -13.85 -14.50 -1.00
C VAL A 142 -14.46 -14.50 -2.41
N GLY A 143 -13.65 -14.61 -3.46
CA GLY A 143 -14.13 -14.70 -4.84
C GLY A 143 -14.98 -15.95 -5.09
N ALA A 144 -14.52 -17.12 -4.67
CA ALA A 144 -15.29 -18.36 -4.78
C ALA A 144 -16.59 -18.29 -3.96
N PHE A 145 -16.53 -17.78 -2.73
CA PHE A 145 -17.71 -17.63 -1.87
C PHE A 145 -18.73 -16.63 -2.41
N LEU A 146 -18.26 -15.53 -3.02
CA LEU A 146 -19.12 -14.56 -3.69
C LEU A 146 -19.86 -15.20 -4.86
N LEU A 147 -19.17 -15.95 -5.73
CA LEU A 147 -19.80 -16.64 -6.86
C LEU A 147 -20.80 -17.72 -6.40
N TYR A 148 -20.45 -18.46 -5.35
CA TYR A 148 -21.36 -19.43 -4.73
C TYR A 148 -22.64 -18.74 -4.22
N THR A 149 -22.50 -17.60 -3.54
CA THR A 149 -23.62 -16.82 -2.99
C THR A 149 -24.49 -16.26 -4.13
N LEU A 150 -23.89 -15.65 -5.15
CA LEU A 150 -24.62 -15.10 -6.30
C LEU A 150 -25.51 -16.14 -7.00
N ARG A 151 -25.09 -17.40 -7.00
CA ARG A 151 -25.82 -18.48 -7.65
C ARG A 151 -26.86 -19.15 -6.77
N ASN A 152 -26.53 -19.42 -5.51
CA ASN A 152 -27.34 -20.26 -4.62
C ASN A 152 -28.28 -19.46 -3.70
N THR A 153 -28.30 -18.13 -3.82
CA THR A 153 -29.11 -17.29 -2.94
C THR A 153 -30.39 -16.80 -3.65
N PRO A 154 -31.56 -17.36 -3.33
CA PRO A 154 -32.85 -16.84 -3.80
C PRO A 154 -33.39 -15.69 -2.94
N SER A 155 -32.78 -15.41 -1.78
CA SER A 155 -33.30 -14.45 -0.79
C SER A 155 -32.46 -13.18 -0.67
N LEU A 156 -33.13 -12.03 -0.68
CA LEU A 156 -32.52 -10.71 -0.54
C LEU A 156 -31.63 -10.59 0.71
N GLY A 157 -32.06 -11.15 1.85
CA GLY A 157 -31.34 -11.03 3.12
C GLY A 157 -29.94 -11.65 3.10
N GLN A 158 -29.75 -12.75 2.36
CA GLN A 158 -28.44 -13.36 2.17
C GLN A 158 -27.61 -12.59 1.13
N MET A 159 -28.25 -12.09 0.07
CA MET A 159 -27.59 -11.33 -0.99
C MET A 159 -27.14 -9.94 -0.53
N ALA A 160 -27.74 -9.37 0.51
CA ALA A 160 -27.35 -8.10 1.12
C ALA A 160 -25.92 -8.10 1.70
N ARG A 161 -25.27 -9.27 1.85
CA ARG A 161 -23.86 -9.41 2.24
C ARG A 161 -22.89 -9.36 1.06
N ALA A 162 -23.37 -9.65 -0.15
CA ALA A 162 -22.57 -9.67 -1.37
C ALA A 162 -21.87 -8.33 -1.68
N PRO A 163 -22.48 -7.15 -1.46
CA PRO A 163 -21.82 -5.86 -1.72
C PRO A 163 -20.49 -5.67 -0.98
N GLY A 164 -20.46 -6.04 0.31
CA GLY A 164 -19.25 -5.96 1.13
C GLY A 164 -18.19 -6.96 0.67
N LEU A 165 -18.59 -8.19 0.39
CA LEU A 165 -17.69 -9.24 -0.10
C LEU A 165 -17.09 -8.90 -1.47
N ALA A 166 -17.89 -8.40 -2.40
CA ALA A 166 -17.45 -7.95 -3.72
C ALA A 166 -16.42 -6.82 -3.62
N THR A 167 -16.67 -5.84 -2.74
CA THR A 167 -15.75 -4.73 -2.49
C THR A 167 -14.41 -5.22 -1.93
N ILE A 168 -14.44 -6.10 -0.93
CA ILE A 168 -13.23 -6.69 -0.34
C ILE A 168 -12.46 -7.52 -1.38
N TRP A 169 -13.16 -8.28 -2.21
CA TRP A 169 -12.54 -9.08 -3.25
C TRP A 169 -11.83 -8.22 -4.29
N ILE A 170 -12.50 -7.18 -4.81
CA ILE A 170 -11.92 -6.21 -5.74
C ILE A 170 -10.71 -5.53 -5.11
N TYR A 171 -10.80 -5.14 -3.84
CA TYR A 171 -9.68 -4.57 -3.12
C TYR A 171 -8.47 -5.50 -3.07
N PHE A 172 -8.65 -6.79 -2.76
CA PHE A 172 -7.55 -7.75 -2.76
C PHE A 172 -6.90 -7.88 -4.13
N ILE A 173 -7.69 -7.92 -5.22
CA ILE A 173 -7.16 -7.99 -6.58
C ILE A 173 -6.32 -6.76 -6.93
N ILE A 174 -6.78 -5.56 -6.57
CA ILE A 174 -6.06 -4.30 -6.83
C ILE A 174 -4.75 -4.23 -6.02
N GLN A 175 -4.74 -4.78 -4.80
CA GLN A 175 -3.60 -4.69 -3.90
C GLN A 175 -2.51 -5.74 -4.20
N LEU A 176 -2.88 -6.88 -4.79
CA LEU A 176 -1.98 -7.96 -5.15
C LEU A 176 -1.03 -7.56 -6.30
N ASP A 177 0.15 -8.18 -6.31
CA ASP A 177 1.03 -8.10 -7.48
C ASP A 177 0.38 -8.79 -8.69
N LEU A 178 0.80 -8.41 -9.89
CA LEU A 178 0.18 -8.86 -11.14
C LEU A 178 0.10 -10.40 -11.25
N LEU A 179 1.19 -11.10 -10.93
CA LEU A 179 1.25 -12.56 -11.00
C LEU A 179 0.24 -13.24 -10.06
N PRO A 180 0.28 -13.02 -8.73
CA PRO A 180 -0.70 -13.64 -7.85
C PRO A 180 -2.13 -13.18 -8.15
N ALA A 181 -2.36 -11.94 -8.57
CA ALA A 181 -3.69 -11.47 -8.96
C ALA A 181 -4.27 -12.25 -10.14
N VAL A 182 -3.48 -12.50 -11.19
CA VAL A 182 -3.92 -13.29 -12.35
C VAL A 182 -4.18 -14.74 -11.94
N ILE A 183 -3.33 -15.33 -11.11
CA ILE A 183 -3.50 -16.71 -10.64
C ILE A 183 -4.79 -16.86 -9.83
N THR A 184 -5.06 -15.97 -8.87
CA THR A 184 -6.29 -16.06 -8.06
C THR A 184 -7.55 -15.85 -8.89
N LEU A 185 -7.53 -14.93 -9.86
CA LEU A 185 -8.63 -14.75 -10.80
C LEU A 185 -8.86 -15.99 -11.67
N LEU A 186 -7.79 -16.60 -12.20
CA LEU A 186 -7.88 -17.84 -12.96
C LEU A 186 -8.46 -18.97 -12.12
N LEU A 187 -8.03 -19.13 -10.86
CA LEU A 187 -8.58 -20.15 -9.95
C LEU A 187 -10.07 -19.95 -9.70
N VAL A 188 -10.51 -18.71 -9.46
CA VAL A 188 -11.93 -18.40 -9.27
C VAL A 188 -12.73 -18.62 -10.56
N ALA A 189 -12.17 -18.28 -11.73
CA ALA A 189 -12.80 -18.53 -13.02
C ALA A 189 -12.91 -20.03 -13.35
N LEU A 190 -11.88 -20.82 -13.02
CA LEU A 190 -11.90 -22.28 -13.15
C LEU A 190 -12.94 -22.90 -12.20
N TYR A 191 -13.04 -22.41 -10.97
CA TYR A 191 -14.07 -22.82 -10.02
C TYR A 191 -15.47 -22.55 -10.57
N TRP A 192 -15.68 -21.39 -11.20
CA TRP A 192 -16.94 -21.09 -11.87
C TRP A 192 -17.22 -22.06 -13.01
N TYR A 193 -16.25 -22.25 -13.92
CA TYR A 193 -16.42 -23.07 -15.11
C TYR A 193 -16.67 -24.54 -14.79
N PHE A 194 -15.90 -25.15 -13.89
CA PHE A 194 -16.02 -26.58 -13.58
C PHE A 194 -16.98 -26.90 -12.43
N GLY A 195 -17.16 -25.98 -11.48
CA GLY A 195 -17.92 -26.25 -10.26
C GLY A 195 -19.34 -25.71 -10.27
N LEU A 196 -19.55 -24.56 -10.91
CA LEU A 196 -20.80 -23.80 -10.87
C LEU A 196 -21.50 -23.69 -12.24
N ARG A 197 -20.91 -24.13 -13.35
CA ARG A 197 -21.58 -24.04 -14.65
C ARG A 197 -22.61 -25.17 -14.85
N ASP A 198 -22.26 -26.38 -14.41
CA ASP A 198 -22.92 -27.61 -14.85
C ASP A 198 -23.86 -28.26 -13.82
N LYS A 199 -24.05 -27.63 -12.65
CA LYS A 199 -25.00 -28.10 -11.62
C LYS A 199 -26.22 -27.22 -11.55
#